data_AF-A0A434H9N5-F1
#
_entry.id   AF-A0A434H9N5-F1
#
_cell.length_a   1.000
_cell.length_b   1.000
_cell.length_c   1.000
_cell.angle_alpha   90.00
_cell.angle_beta   90.00
_cell.angle_gamma   90.00
#
_symmetry.space_group_name_H-M   'P 1'
#
loop_
_entity.id
_entity.type
_entity.pdbx_description
1 polymer ?
#
loop_
_entity_poly.entity_id
_entity_poly.type
_entity_poly.pdbx_seq_one_letter_code
_entity_poly.pdbx_strand_id
1 'polypeptide(L)'
;CSHMPTPPPNQIVLVTPARPYKMSEAYQPVAVTGALKPDMEKSQLFILDGVSVIQSGYSVRKADVVAVGSVPDTVTLPVNSPWSFLNKKKD
;
A
#
# COMPACT_ATOMS: atom_id res chain seq x y z
N CYS A 1 -11.67 -4.02 -11.17
CA CYS A 1 -12.79 -4.54 -10.39
C CYS A 1 -14.11 -3.94 -10.84
N SER A 2 -14.26 -2.61 -10.91
CA SER A 2 -15.48 -1.98 -11.42
C SER A 2 -15.64 -2.23 -12.93
N HIS A 3 -14.69 -1.76 -13.74
CA HIS A 3 -14.83 -1.83 -15.21
C HIS A 3 -13.88 -2.84 -15.89
N MET A 4 -13.14 -3.60 -15.08
CA MET A 4 -12.12 -4.55 -15.53
C MET A 4 -12.18 -5.80 -14.63
N PRO A 5 -11.83 -6.98 -15.15
CA PRO A 5 -11.75 -8.21 -14.36
C PRO A 5 -10.94 -8.01 -13.08
N THR A 6 -11.35 -8.67 -12.00
CA THR A 6 -10.63 -8.63 -10.72
C THR A 6 -9.25 -9.28 -10.88
N PRO A 7 -8.15 -8.61 -10.49
CA PRO A 7 -6.82 -9.20 -10.55
C PRO A 7 -6.69 -10.48 -9.69
N PRO A 8 -5.67 -11.32 -9.94
CA PRO A 8 -5.32 -12.42 -9.04
C PRO A 8 -5.03 -11.94 -7.60
N PRO A 9 -5.28 -12.75 -6.55
CA PRO A 9 -5.17 -12.30 -5.16
C PRO A 9 -3.79 -11.78 -4.75
N ASN A 10 -2.71 -12.31 -5.33
CA ASN A 10 -1.34 -11.85 -5.07
C ASN A 10 -1.04 -10.45 -5.66
N GLN A 11 -2.00 -9.84 -6.37
CA GLN A 11 -1.93 -8.48 -6.89
C GLN A 11 -2.90 -7.53 -6.16
N ILE A 12 -3.53 -7.99 -5.08
CA ILE A 12 -4.51 -7.23 -4.30
C ILE A 12 -4.02 -7.12 -2.85
N VAL A 13 -4.18 -5.92 -2.29
CA VAL A 13 -3.85 -5.60 -0.90
C VAL A 13 -5.08 -5.01 -0.24
N LEU A 14 -5.52 -5.58 0.88
CA LEU A 14 -6.55 -4.97 1.72
C LEU A 14 -5.90 -3.93 2.63
N VAL A 15 -6.33 -2.68 2.49
CA VAL A 15 -5.77 -1.56 3.24
C VAL A 15 -6.79 -1.07 4.27
N THR A 16 -6.38 -1.00 5.53
CA THR A 16 -7.13 -0.33 6.60
C THR A 16 -6.33 0.88 7.08
N PRO A 17 -6.74 2.11 6.71
CA PRO A 17 -6.05 3.35 7.13
C PRO A 17 -6.05 3.53 8.65
N ALA A 18 -5.00 4.14 9.21
CA ALA A 18 -4.95 4.51 10.62
C ALA A 18 -5.88 5.69 10.96
N ARG A 19 -6.18 6.54 9.96
CA ARG A 19 -7.07 7.70 10.05
C ARG A 19 -7.93 7.76 8.79
N PRO A 20 -9.16 8.29 8.85
CA PRO A 20 -9.99 8.47 7.66
C PRO A 20 -9.25 9.28 6.59
N TYR A 21 -9.28 8.82 5.35
CA TYR A 21 -8.73 9.51 4.19
C TYR A 21 -9.86 9.98 3.29
N LYS A 22 -9.87 11.27 2.94
CA LYS A 22 -10.86 11.85 2.03
C LYS A 22 -10.24 12.00 0.65
N MET A 23 -10.81 11.30 -0.34
CA MET A 23 -10.44 11.45 -1.74
C MET A 23 -10.91 12.84 -2.24
N SER A 24 -10.06 13.51 -3.01
CA SER A 24 -10.37 14.80 -3.65
C SER A 24 -11.14 14.65 -4.96
N GLU A 25 -10.97 13.52 -5.64
CA GLU A 25 -11.65 13.16 -6.88
C GLU A 25 -11.87 11.64 -6.97
N ALA A 26 -12.76 11.22 -7.87
CA ALA A 26 -12.93 9.80 -8.16
C ALA A 26 -11.62 9.24 -8.74
N TYR A 27 -11.22 8.05 -8.27
CA TYR A 27 -10.01 7.35 -8.72
C TYR A 27 -8.67 8.04 -8.42
N GLN A 28 -8.64 8.99 -7.48
CA GLN A 28 -7.39 9.62 -7.05
C GLN A 28 -6.33 8.55 -6.65
N PRO A 29 -5.12 8.56 -7.23
CA PRO A 29 -4.05 7.68 -6.80
C PRO A 29 -3.48 8.11 -5.44
N VAL A 30 -3.22 7.12 -4.58
CA VAL A 30 -2.72 7.32 -3.22
C VAL A 30 -1.46 6.49 -2.98
N ALA A 31 -0.60 6.97 -2.10
CA ALA A 31 0.51 6.21 -1.55
C ALA A 31 0.09 5.61 -0.20
N VAL A 32 0.37 4.32 -0.01
CA VAL A 32 0.03 3.57 1.21
C VAL A 32 1.32 3.08 1.86
N THR A 33 1.56 3.49 3.11
CA THR A 33 2.71 3.06 3.90
C THR A 33 2.25 2.27 5.11
N GLY A 34 2.87 1.11 5.36
CA GLY A 34 2.61 0.31 6.54
C GLY A 34 3.28 -1.06 6.46
N ALA A 35 3.03 -1.90 7.46
CA ALA A 35 3.52 -3.27 7.47
C ALA A 35 2.68 -4.16 6.56
N LEU A 36 3.27 -4.63 5.47
CA LEU A 36 2.67 -5.61 4.57
C LEU A 36 2.69 -7.00 5.22
N LYS A 37 1.53 -7.65 5.30
CA LYS A 37 1.39 -9.01 5.82
C LYS A 37 0.75 -9.92 4.77
N PRO A 38 1.28 -11.13 4.53
CA PRO A 38 0.55 -12.16 3.80
C PRO A 38 -0.72 -12.52 4.59
N ASP A 39 -1.88 -12.39 3.97
CA ASP A 39 -3.17 -12.67 4.61
C ASP A 39 -4.21 -12.94 3.51
N MET A 40 -4.94 -14.05 3.62
CA MET A 40 -5.94 -14.44 2.62
C MET A 40 -7.32 -13.96 3.08
N GLU A 41 -7.67 -12.73 2.71
CA GLU A 41 -8.92 -12.09 3.14
C GLU A 41 -9.92 -11.98 1.98
N LYS A 42 -11.17 -12.37 2.22
CA LYS A 42 -12.30 -12.15 1.30
C LYS A 42 -13.12 -10.96 1.78
N SER A 43 -13.37 -10.01 0.91
CA SER A 43 -14.15 -8.81 1.22
C SER A 43 -15.22 -8.58 0.15
N GLN A 44 -16.43 -8.23 0.59
CA GLN A 44 -17.50 -7.80 -0.30
C GLN A 44 -17.37 -6.28 -0.51
N LEU A 45 -17.17 -5.86 -1.76
CA LEU A 45 -17.15 -4.46 -2.15
C LEU A 45 -18.44 -4.10 -2.87
N PHE A 46 -18.97 -2.93 -2.51
CA PHE A 46 -20.03 -2.26 -3.25
C PHE A 46 -19.36 -1.28 -4.21
N ILE A 47 -19.39 -1.58 -5.50
CA ILE A 47 -18.78 -0.79 -6.56
C ILE A 47 -19.87 -0.33 -7.54
N LEU A 48 -19.54 0.58 -8.45
CA LEU A 48 -20.50 1.20 -9.37
C LEU A 48 -21.28 0.15 -10.19
N ASP A 49 -20.63 -0.93 -10.59
CA ASP A 49 -21.21 -2.01 -11.41
C ASP A 49 -21.90 -3.11 -10.58
N GLY A 50 -22.07 -2.89 -9.26
CA GLY A 50 -22.80 -3.79 -8.36
C GLY A 50 -21.94 -4.36 -7.23
N VAL A 51 -22.26 -5.58 -6.81
CA VAL A 51 -21.58 -6.27 -5.71
C VAL A 51 -20.46 -7.14 -6.26
N SER A 52 -19.24 -7.00 -5.71
CA SER A 52 -18.09 -7.84 -6.06
C SER A 52 -17.47 -8.45 -4.81
N VAL A 53 -17.18 -9.74 -4.85
CA VAL A 53 -16.39 -10.42 -3.80
C VAL A 53 -14.94 -10.46 -4.28
N ILE A 54 -14.07 -9.77 -3.55
CA ILE A 54 -12.65 -9.67 -3.87
C ILE A 54 -11.85 -10.48 -2.86
N GLN A 55 -10.86 -11.21 -3.36
CA GLN A 55 -9.91 -11.94 -2.53
C GLN A 55 -8.55 -11.26 -2.60
N SER A 56 -8.03 -10.86 -1.43
CA SER A 56 -6.72 -10.26 -1.26
C SER A 56 -5.74 -11.29 -0.71
N GLY A 57 -4.51 -11.31 -1.23
CA GLY A 57 -3.42 -12.14 -0.71
C GLY A 57 -2.54 -11.44 0.34
N TYR A 58 -2.74 -10.13 0.51
CA TYR A 58 -2.00 -9.32 1.47
C TYR A 58 -2.91 -8.34 2.22
N SER A 59 -2.47 -7.91 3.40
CA SER A 59 -3.10 -6.83 4.14
C SER A 59 -2.09 -5.81 4.68
N VAL A 60 -2.52 -4.56 4.77
CA VAL A 60 -1.83 -3.48 5.48
C VAL A 60 -2.82 -2.84 6.43
N ARG A 61 -2.60 -3.02 7.74
CA ARG A 61 -3.46 -2.47 8.79
C ARG A 61 -2.79 -1.25 9.43
N LYS A 62 -3.60 -0.29 9.90
CA LYS A 62 -3.13 1.00 10.44
C LYS A 62 -2.20 1.73 9.46
N ALA A 63 -2.57 1.72 8.17
CA ALA A 63 -1.75 2.31 7.13
C ALA A 63 -1.75 3.85 7.19
N ASP A 64 -0.62 4.45 6.87
CA ASP A 64 -0.54 5.86 6.52
C ASP A 64 -0.88 6.02 5.03
N VAL A 65 -1.82 6.91 4.71
CA VAL A 65 -2.35 7.09 3.35
C VAL A 65 -2.29 8.56 3.00
N VAL A 66 -1.56 8.86 1.93
CA VAL A 66 -1.34 10.24 1.44
C VAL A 66 -1.56 10.32 -0.07
N ALA A 67 -1.74 11.53 -0.60
CA ALA A 67 -1.81 11.72 -2.04
C ALA A 67 -0.47 11.36 -2.69
N VAL A 68 -0.47 10.67 -3.83
CA VAL A 68 0.77 10.20 -4.46
C VAL A 68 1.75 11.34 -4.75
N GLY A 69 1.25 12.51 -5.18
CA GLY A 69 2.08 13.68 -5.48
C GLY A 69 2.74 14.35 -4.27
N SER A 70 2.39 13.97 -3.04
CA SER A 70 3.07 14.43 -1.83
C SER A 70 4.26 13.57 -1.43
N VAL A 71 4.45 12.42 -2.08
CA VAL A 71 5.57 11.51 -1.81
C VAL A 71 6.72 11.85 -2.75
N PRO A 72 7.95 12.04 -2.24
CA PRO A 72 9.13 12.23 -3.10
C PRO A 72 9.39 11.00 -3.97
N ASP A 73 9.78 11.22 -5.23
CA ASP A 73 10.12 10.12 -6.16
C ASP A 73 11.35 9.31 -5.72
N THR A 74 12.18 9.88 -4.85
CA THR A 74 13.43 9.27 -4.40
C THR A 74 13.33 8.81 -2.95
N VAL A 75 13.55 7.51 -2.72
CA VAL A 75 13.70 6.96 -1.37
C VAL A 75 15.11 7.28 -0.87
N THR A 76 15.25 8.30 -0.03
CA THR A 76 16.47 8.50 0.75
C THR A 76 16.49 7.52 1.91
N LEU A 77 17.24 6.42 1.77
CA LEU A 77 17.50 5.51 2.88
C LEU A 77 18.30 6.26 3.96
N PRO A 78 17.92 6.15 5.26
CA PRO A 78 18.74 6.70 6.32
C PRO A 78 20.12 6.04 6.30
N VAL A 79 21.18 6.85 6.21
CA VAL A 79 22.58 6.41 6.11
C VAL A 79 23.08 5.73 7.40
N ASN A 80 22.25 5.64 8.44
CA ASN A 80 22.56 4.92 9.67
C ASN A 80 22.39 3.41 9.50
N SER A 81 23.31 2.81 8.73
CA SER A 81 23.55 1.39 8.79
C SER A 81 24.28 1.05 10.09
N PRO A 82 23.80 0.05 10.87
CA PRO A 82 24.55 -0.51 12.00
C PRO A 82 25.95 -1.00 11.61
N TRP A 83 26.19 -1.22 10.31
CA TRP A 83 27.42 -1.74 9.73
C TRP A 83 28.32 -0.67 9.10
N SER A 84 28.11 0.62 9.42
CA SER A 84 28.94 1.72 8.90
C SER A 84 30.44 1.53 9.17
N PHE A 85 30.79 0.78 10.22
CA PHE A 85 32.16 0.42 10.57
C PHE A 85 32.85 -0.51 9.56
N LEU A 86 32.10 -1.25 8.72
CA LEU A 86 32.68 -2.08 7.65
C LEU A 86 33.28 -1.25 6.51
N ASN A 87 32.88 0.03 6.38
CA ASN A 87 33.34 0.91 5.32
C ASN A 87 34.64 1.65 5.66
N LYS A 88 35.20 1.48 6.87
CA LYS A 88 36.50 2.05 7.20
C LYS A 88 37.59 1.19 6.57
N LYS A 89 38.20 1.67 5.48
CA LYS A 89 39.45 1.12 4.97
C LYS A 89 40.52 1.24 6.06
N LYS A 90 41.28 0.16 6.22
CA LYS A 90 42.39 0.04 7.17
C LYS A 90 43.54 0.89 6.62
N ASP A 91 43.82 2.01 7.27
CA ASP A 91 45.06 2.77 7.07
C ASP A 91 46.27 1.98 7.61
#